data_AF-W1Y393-F1
#
_entry.id   AF-W1Y393-F1
#
_cell.length_a   1.000
_cell.length_b   1.000
_cell.length_c   1.000
_cell.angle_alpha   90.00
_cell.angle_beta   90.00
_cell.angle_gamma   90.00
#
_symmetry.space_group_name_H-M   'P 1'
#
loop_
_entity.id
_entity.type
_entity.pdbx_description
1 polymer ?
#
loop_
_entity_poly.entity_id
_entity_poly.type
_entity_poly.pdbx_seq_one_letter_code
_entity_poly.pdbx_strand_id
1 'polypeptide(L)'
;GVEGADFIYTDVWVSMGEAKEKWAERIALLRDYQVNSKMMQLTGNPEVKFLHCLPAFHDDQTTLGKKMAEEFGLYGGMEVTDEVFESA
;
A
#
# COMPACT_ATOMS: atom_id res chain seq x y z
N GLY A 1 5.83 14.13 -8.54
CA GLY A 1 4.45 13.67 -8.31
C GLY A 1 4.24 12.38 -9.07
N VAL A 2 2.98 11.96 -9.28
CA VAL A 2 2.66 10.73 -10.05
C VAL A 2 2.26 11.01 -11.50
N GLU A 3 2.07 12.28 -11.88
CA GLU A 3 1.70 12.70 -13.24
C GLU A 3 2.70 12.16 -14.28
N GLY A 4 2.17 11.48 -15.31
CA GLY A 4 2.93 10.89 -16.41
C GLY A 4 3.72 9.64 -16.05
N ALA A 5 3.52 9.02 -14.88
CA ALA A 5 4.26 7.82 -14.51
C ALA A 5 3.90 6.62 -15.40
N ASP A 6 4.93 5.90 -15.87
CA ASP A 6 4.78 4.59 -16.51
C ASP A 6 4.63 3.47 -15.48
N PHE A 7 5.28 3.64 -14.33
CA PHE A 7 5.23 2.68 -13.23
C PHE A 7 5.05 3.40 -11.89
N ILE A 8 4.19 2.85 -11.03
CA ILE A 8 4.13 3.20 -9.61
C ILE A 8 4.66 2.02 -8.80
N TYR A 9 5.61 2.32 -7.91
CA TYR A 9 6.25 1.34 -7.05
C TYR A 9 6.03 1.70 -5.59
N THR A 10 5.72 0.71 -4.76
CA THR A 10 5.72 0.86 -3.29
C THR A 10 6.29 -0.38 -2.61
N ASP A 11 6.52 -0.27 -1.31
CA ASP A 11 6.93 -1.35 -0.41
C ASP A 11 6.16 -1.21 0.91
N VAL A 12 6.23 -2.23 1.76
CA VAL A 12 5.65 -2.25 3.10
C VAL A 12 6.10 -1.05 3.91
N TRP A 13 5.15 -0.43 4.62
CA TRP A 13 5.45 0.74 5.45
C TRP A 13 6.27 0.41 6.71
N VAL A 14 6.20 -0.84 7.16
CA VAL A 14 6.82 -1.33 8.38
C VAL A 14 7.54 -2.63 8.07
N SER A 15 8.84 -2.68 8.39
CA SER A 15 9.66 -3.86 8.09
C SER A 15 9.64 -4.88 9.24
N MET A 16 9.84 -6.15 8.90
CA MET A 16 10.03 -7.20 9.90
C MET A 16 11.28 -6.89 10.75
N GLY A 17 11.09 -6.71 12.05
CA GLY A 17 12.17 -6.39 13.01
C GLY A 17 12.18 -4.95 13.50
N GLU A 18 11.40 -4.04 12.88
CA GLU A 18 11.19 -2.71 13.47
C GLU A 18 10.32 -2.79 14.72
N ALA A 19 10.64 -1.96 15.71
CA ALA A 19 9.91 -1.86 16.96
C ALA A 19 8.44 -1.47 16.70
N LYS A 20 7.48 -2.20 17.30
CA LYS A 20 6.04 -2.00 17.08
C LYS A 20 5.57 -0.59 17.43
N GLU A 21 6.27 0.05 18.36
CA GLU A 21 6.01 1.41 18.81
C GLU A 21 6.13 2.42 17.66
N LYS A 22 6.94 2.13 16.64
CA LYS A 22 7.10 2.99 15.45
C LYS A 22 6.00 2.80 14.40
N TRP A 23 5.22 1.73 14.48
CA TRP A 23 4.28 1.38 13.42
C TRP A 23 3.15 2.40 13.32
N ALA A 24 2.61 2.82 14.47
CA ALA A 24 1.56 3.84 14.52
C ALA A 24 2.03 5.17 13.90
N GLU A 25 3.27 5.59 14.19
CA GLU A 25 3.86 6.80 13.61
C GLU A 25 4.03 6.67 12.09
N ARG A 26 4.60 5.55 11.61
CA ARG A 26 4.79 5.34 10.17
C ARG A 26 3.46 5.27 9.42
N ILE A 27 2.48 4.58 9.96
CA ILE A 27 1.14 4.48 9.34
C ILE A 27 0.48 5.86 9.28
N ALA A 28 0.56 6.65 10.35
CA ALA A 28 0.01 8.01 10.36
C ALA A 28 0.66 8.90 9.29
N LEU A 29 1.98 8.77 9.09
CA LEU A 29 2.73 9.54 8.10
C LEU A 29 2.50 9.06 6.65
N LEU A 30 2.31 7.75 6.44
CA LEU A 30 2.35 7.13 5.12
C LEU A 30 0.98 6.75 4.56
N ARG A 31 -0.09 6.73 5.38
CA ARG A 31 -1.42 6.30 4.91
C ARG A 31 -1.95 7.09 3.71
N ASP A 32 -1.61 8.37 3.60
CA ASP A 32 -2.03 9.23 2.49
C ASP A 32 -1.26 8.93 1.19
N TYR A 33 -0.20 8.14 1.28
CA TYR A 33 0.62 7.65 0.16
C TYR A 33 0.30 6.21 -0.24
N GLN A 34 -0.78 5.61 0.28
CA GLN A 34 -1.25 4.30 -0.18
C GLN A 34 -1.45 4.32 -1.70
N VAL A 35 -0.89 3.32 -2.37
CA VAL A 35 -1.13 3.10 -3.79
C VAL A 35 -2.54 2.51 -3.94
N ASN A 36 -3.47 3.35 -4.37
CA ASN A 36 -4.87 3.00 -4.61
C ASN A 36 -5.31 3.49 -5.99
N SER A 37 -6.51 3.10 -6.42
CA SER A 37 -7.04 3.46 -7.74
C SER A 37 -7.06 4.96 -8.01
N LYS A 38 -7.24 5.79 -6.96
CA LYS A 38 -7.15 7.25 -7.08
C LYS A 38 -5.72 7.70 -7.41
N MET A 39 -4.70 7.17 -6.74
CA MET A 39 -3.30 7.47 -7.05
C MET A 39 -2.94 7.03 -8.49
N MET A 40 -3.37 5.84 -8.89
CA MET A 40 -3.15 5.33 -10.26
C MET A 40 -3.80 6.25 -11.31
N GLN A 41 -5.02 6.72 -11.07
CA GLN A 41 -5.72 7.66 -11.97
C GLN A 41 -5.04 9.03 -12.05
N LEU A 42 -4.44 9.52 -10.95
CA LEU A 42 -3.73 10.80 -10.91
C LEU A 42 -2.49 10.83 -11.81
N THR A 43 -2.04 9.68 -12.30
CA THR A 43 -0.95 9.62 -13.29
C THR A 43 -1.36 10.21 -14.63
N GLY A 44 -2.66 10.17 -14.98
CA GLY A 44 -3.14 10.52 -16.32
C GLY A 44 -2.67 9.56 -17.41
N ASN A 45 -2.03 8.44 -17.06
CA ASN A 45 -1.55 7.42 -17.99
C ASN A 45 -2.43 6.16 -17.86
N PRO A 46 -3.28 5.83 -18.85
CA PRO A 46 -4.11 4.63 -18.79
C PRO A 46 -3.31 3.31 -18.85
N GLU A 47 -2.05 3.37 -19.30
CA GLU A 47 -1.15 2.22 -19.41
C GLU A 47 -0.20 2.07 -18.20
N VAL A 48 -0.37 2.90 -17.15
CA VAL A 48 0.48 2.82 -15.96
C VAL A 48 0.42 1.44 -15.34
N LYS A 49 1.58 0.91 -14.91
CA LYS A 49 1.69 -0.38 -14.23
C LYS A 49 2.11 -0.25 -12.78
N PHE A 50 1.62 -1.17 -11.96
CA PHE A 50 1.98 -1.27 -10.56
C PHE A 50 3.13 -2.27 -10.37
N LEU A 51 4.05 -1.96 -9.46
CA LEU A 51 5.17 -2.81 -9.07
C LEU A 51 5.33 -2.84 -7.55
N HIS A 52 5.74 -3.99 -7.03
CA HIS A 52 6.02 -4.20 -5.60
C HIS A 52 7.12 -5.25 -5.43
N CYS A 53 8.03 -5.09 -4.46
CA CYS A 53 9.13 -6.04 -4.20
C CYS A 53 8.65 -7.39 -3.63
N LEU A 54 7.53 -7.35 -2.92
CA LEU A 54 6.95 -8.45 -2.14
C LEU A 54 7.79 -8.81 -0.89
N PRO A 55 7.16 -9.36 0.16
CA PRO A 55 5.71 -9.56 0.33
C PRO A 55 4.93 -8.24 0.47
N ALA A 56 3.63 -8.24 0.19
CA ALA A 56 2.75 -7.08 0.30
C ALA A 56 1.58 -7.36 1.27
N PHE A 57 1.14 -6.34 2.01
CA PHE A 57 -0.08 -6.33 2.80
C PHE A 57 -1.21 -5.66 2.00
N HIS A 58 -1.63 -6.31 0.91
CA HIS A 58 -2.71 -5.81 0.05
C HIS A 58 -4.11 -6.25 0.51
N ASP A 59 -4.21 -7.28 1.35
CA ASP A 59 -5.46 -7.83 1.86
C ASP A 59 -5.41 -8.20 3.36
N ASP A 60 -6.53 -8.70 3.87
CA ASP A 60 -6.69 -9.13 5.27
C ASP A 60 -6.49 -10.65 5.44
N GLN A 61 -5.90 -11.35 4.46
CA GLN A 61 -5.78 -12.81 4.46
C GLN A 61 -4.54 -13.31 5.20
N THR A 62 -3.58 -12.42 5.49
CA THR A 62 -2.42 -12.74 6.32
C THR A 62 -2.69 -12.43 7.80
N THR A 63 -2.09 -13.21 8.71
CA THR A 63 -2.24 -13.01 10.16
C THR A 63 -1.87 -11.59 10.58
N LEU A 64 -0.80 -11.04 9.99
CA LEU A 64 -0.35 -9.68 10.30
C LEU A 64 -1.21 -8.63 9.59
N GLY A 65 -1.52 -8.81 8.30
CA GLY A 65 -2.39 -7.90 7.55
C GLY A 65 -3.75 -7.71 8.22
N LYS A 66 -4.41 -8.80 8.62
CA LYS A 66 -5.67 -8.75 9.37
C LYS A 66 -5.58 -7.96 10.67
N LYS A 67 -4.51 -8.19 11.44
CA LYS A 67 -4.27 -7.45 12.70
C LYS A 67 -4.08 -5.96 12.44
N MET A 68 -3.37 -5.60 11.37
CA MET A 68 -3.15 -4.20 10.99
C MET A 68 -4.44 -3.53 10.50
N ALA A 69 -5.26 -4.25 9.74
CA ALA A 69 -6.58 -3.79 9.32
C ALA A 69 -7.48 -3.49 10.54
N GLU A 70 -7.54 -4.40 11.51
CA GLU A 70 -8.33 -4.24 12.74
C GLU A 70 -7.81 -3.12 13.66
N GLU A 71 -6.50 -2.98 13.81
CA GLU A 71 -5.87 -2.03 14.74
C GLU A 71 -5.81 -0.60 14.19
N PHE A 72 -5.60 -0.43 12.88
CA PHE A 72 -5.38 0.87 12.23
C PHE A 72 -6.46 1.26 11.22
N GLY A 73 -7.47 0.41 11.01
CA GLY A 73 -8.58 0.66 10.07
C GLY A 73 -8.13 0.61 8.61
N LEU A 74 -7.19 -0.30 8.28
CA LEU A 74 -6.60 -0.49 6.96
C LEU A 74 -7.17 -1.72 6.24
N TYR A 75 -8.50 -1.86 6.24
CA TYR A 75 -9.18 -2.96 5.56
C TYR A 75 -9.01 -2.85 4.05
N GLY A 76 -8.70 -3.97 3.40
CA GLY A 76 -8.52 -4.04 1.95
C GLY A 76 -7.19 -3.46 1.44
N GLY A 77 -6.21 -3.30 2.34
CA GLY A 77 -4.81 -3.04 1.99
C GLY A 77 -4.14 -1.94 2.82
N MET A 78 -2.82 -2.10 3.02
CA MET A 78 -1.94 -1.16 3.71
C MET A 78 -1.21 -0.27 2.69
N GLU A 79 -0.02 -0.63 2.23
CA GLU A 79 0.76 0.16 1.27
C GLU A 79 0.16 0.21 -0.13
N VAL A 80 -0.63 -0.80 -0.48
CA VAL A 80 -1.39 -0.91 -1.72
C VAL A 80 -2.74 -1.54 -1.42
N THR A 81 -3.80 -1.10 -2.09
CA THR A 81 -5.13 -1.73 -2.00
C THR A 81 -5.18 -3.03 -2.79
N ASP A 82 -5.97 -4.01 -2.32
CA ASP A 82 -6.21 -5.28 -3.03
C ASP A 82 -6.64 -5.08 -4.49
N GLU A 83 -7.51 -4.09 -4.74
CA GLU A 83 -7.98 -3.71 -6.07
C GLU A 83 -6.83 -3.38 -7.04
N VAL A 84 -5.81 -2.64 -6.58
CA VAL A 84 -4.65 -2.29 -7.42
C VAL A 84 -3.69 -3.46 -7.52
N PHE A 85 -3.51 -4.21 -6.43
CA PHE A 85 -2.61 -5.35 -6.42
C PHE A 85 -3.04 -6.44 -7.41
N GLU A 86 -4.35 -6.72 -7.48
CA GLU A 86 -4.96 -7.70 -8.39
C GLU A 86 -5.36 -7.09 -9.76
N SER A 87 -5.04 -5.81 -10.01
CA SER A 87 -5.31 -5.17 -11.30
C SER A 87 -4.34 -5.65 -12.39
N ALA A 88 -4.86 -5.82 -13.61
CA ALA A 88 -4.13 -6.37 -14.77
C ALA A 88 -3.28 -5.34 -15.54
#